data_AF-A0A378JLC5-F1
#
_entry.id   AF-A0A378JLC5-F1
#
_cell.length_a   1.000
_cell.length_b   1.000
_cell.length_c   1.000
_cell.angle_alpha   90.00
_cell.angle_beta   90.00
_cell.angle_gamma   90.00
#
_symmetry.space_group_name_H-M   'P 1'
#
loop_
_entity.id
_entity.type
_entity.pdbx_description
1 polymer ?
#
loop_
_entity_poly.entity_id
_entity_poly.type
_entity_poly.pdbx_seq_one_letter_code
_entity_poly.pdbx_strand_id
1 'polypeptide(L)'
;MLINMNVLTRFYNSDLKPSGTFDIPSNIDTVGNGMYIGCTKLRTLIVPNNVIKIGLWGFSGCRNLRTLTLPTSLIYISNNAFTNCESLEVIIIDSKKPEEIERIKALLPKDLQNKALGIELAHEVFRLRKLQLDEVTKVPSSNPFFRFFDRNLRHIAKVNTENDANPSLEKKEYPKLKDKVYKDINRFLLNKNPNYQKAKVLIRHEPLPHNQSELEPYAINLKKITTNCNTRVNQKKMKTTTCFEHEPDTQHILR
;
A
#
# COMPACT_ATOMS: atom_id res chain seq x y z
N MET A 1 -10.82 0.59 -33.17
CA MET A 1 -10.40 1.94 -32.73
C MET A 1 -10.75 2.90 -33.86
N LEU A 2 -11.61 3.88 -33.63
CA LEU A 2 -11.94 4.91 -34.64
C LEU A 2 -11.19 6.19 -34.26
N ILE A 3 -10.12 6.50 -35.01
CA ILE A 3 -9.45 7.79 -34.96
C ILE A 3 -10.11 8.64 -36.03
N ASN A 4 -10.76 9.74 -35.65
CA ASN A 4 -11.19 10.75 -36.60
C ASN A 4 -10.61 12.08 -36.13
N MET A 5 -9.82 12.76 -36.97
CA MET A 5 -9.17 14.03 -36.65
C MET A 5 -8.41 14.02 -35.30
N ASN A 6 -7.55 13.01 -35.06
CA ASN A 6 -6.79 12.82 -33.80
C ASN A 6 -7.63 12.65 -32.51
N VAL A 7 -8.96 12.54 -32.63
CA VAL A 7 -9.87 12.22 -31.53
C VAL A 7 -10.04 10.71 -31.41
N LEU A 8 -9.75 10.16 -30.23
CA LEU A 8 -10.14 8.79 -29.87
C LEU A 8 -11.63 8.77 -29.51
N THR A 9 -12.47 8.26 -30.42
CA THR A 9 -13.93 8.37 -30.22
C THR A 9 -14.59 7.14 -29.60
N ARG A 10 -14.04 5.92 -29.79
CA ARG A 10 -14.70 4.67 -29.34
C ARG A 10 -13.73 3.50 -29.06
N PHE A 11 -13.74 2.97 -27.83
CA PHE A 11 -13.09 1.70 -27.41
C PHE A 11 -14.14 0.75 -26.81
N TYR A 12 -15.00 0.15 -27.65
CA TYR A 12 -16.12 -0.69 -27.19
C TYR A 12 -15.75 -2.16 -26.91
N ASN A 13 -14.55 -2.60 -27.25
CA ASN A 13 -14.20 -4.02 -27.12
C ASN A 13 -13.74 -4.35 -25.69
N SER A 14 -14.53 -5.15 -24.96
CA SER A 14 -14.26 -5.57 -23.58
C SER A 14 -12.96 -6.34 -23.42
N ASP A 15 -12.53 -7.03 -24.49
CA ASP A 15 -11.43 -7.98 -24.45
C ASP A 15 -10.06 -7.32 -24.67
N LEU A 16 -10.05 -6.06 -25.12
CA LEU A 16 -8.83 -5.27 -25.40
C LEU A 16 -8.63 -4.11 -24.42
N LYS A 17 -9.42 -4.03 -23.34
CA LYS A 17 -9.28 -2.94 -22.36
C LYS A 17 -7.87 -2.90 -21.78
N PRO A 18 -7.25 -1.71 -21.68
CA PRO A 18 -5.90 -1.59 -21.17
C PRO A 18 -5.78 -2.17 -19.74
N SER A 19 -4.64 -2.80 -19.49
CA SER A 19 -4.34 -3.46 -18.22
C SER A 19 -2.93 -3.10 -17.76
N GLY A 20 -2.73 -2.94 -16.44
CA GLY A 20 -1.44 -2.52 -15.92
C GLY A 20 -1.13 -1.04 -16.20
N THR A 21 -0.01 -0.78 -16.85
CA THR A 21 0.40 0.57 -17.28
C THR A 21 -0.07 0.80 -18.71
N PHE A 22 -0.69 1.94 -18.97
CA PHE A 22 -1.14 2.32 -20.30
C PHE A 22 -0.79 3.76 -20.61
N ASP A 23 -0.18 3.93 -21.77
CA ASP A 23 0.18 5.22 -22.32
C ASP A 23 -0.77 5.51 -23.47
N ILE A 24 -1.43 6.66 -23.44
CA ILE A 24 -2.26 7.06 -24.58
C ILE A 24 -1.33 7.30 -25.77
N PRO A 25 -1.65 6.79 -26.97
CA PRO A 25 -0.82 7.02 -28.14
C PRO A 25 -0.58 8.51 -28.39
N SER A 26 0.64 8.88 -28.78
CA SER A 26 1.07 10.27 -28.88
C SER A 26 0.40 11.05 -30.02
N ASN A 27 -0.24 10.39 -30.97
CA ASN A 27 -0.96 11.03 -32.08
C ASN A 27 -2.38 11.49 -31.73
N ILE A 28 -2.74 11.48 -30.44
CA ILE A 28 -4.09 11.79 -29.97
C ILE A 28 -4.09 13.13 -29.25
N ASP A 29 -4.99 14.01 -29.65
CA ASP A 29 -5.21 15.30 -29.00
C ASP A 29 -6.39 15.29 -28.03
N THR A 30 -7.35 14.38 -28.24
CA THR A 30 -8.61 14.37 -27.51
C THR A 30 -8.98 12.95 -27.13
N VAL A 31 -9.16 12.72 -25.83
CA VAL A 31 -9.83 11.53 -25.32
C VAL A 31 -11.32 11.78 -25.38
N GLY A 32 -12.00 11.09 -26.30
CA GLY A 32 -13.44 11.20 -26.49
C GLY A 32 -14.26 10.69 -25.31
N ASN A 33 -15.56 10.96 -25.37
CA ASN A 33 -16.48 10.62 -24.28
C ASN A 33 -16.55 9.09 -24.08
N GLY A 34 -16.46 8.64 -22.82
CA GLY A 34 -16.57 7.23 -22.45
C GLY A 34 -15.48 6.31 -23.02
N MET A 35 -14.37 6.86 -23.55
CA MET A 35 -13.41 6.10 -24.34
C MET A 35 -12.83 4.90 -23.59
N TYR A 36 -12.43 5.07 -22.34
CA TYR A 36 -11.83 4.04 -21.49
C TYR A 36 -12.75 3.66 -20.33
N ILE A 37 -14.07 3.69 -20.55
CA ILE A 37 -15.03 3.37 -19.51
C ILE A 37 -14.90 1.93 -19.00
N GLY A 38 -14.85 1.77 -17.68
CA GLY A 38 -14.77 0.48 -17.01
C GLY A 38 -13.46 -0.28 -17.29
N CYS A 39 -12.32 0.39 -17.49
CA CYS A 39 -11.01 -0.26 -17.56
C CYS A 39 -10.56 -0.70 -16.16
N THR A 40 -11.19 -1.73 -15.62
CA THR A 40 -10.98 -2.19 -14.24
C THR A 40 -9.61 -2.83 -14.02
N LYS A 41 -8.86 -3.19 -15.05
CA LYS A 41 -7.49 -3.74 -14.91
C LYS A 41 -6.39 -2.68 -15.05
N LEU A 42 -6.74 -1.46 -15.43
CA LEU A 42 -5.81 -0.34 -15.55
C LEU A 42 -5.33 0.08 -14.15
N ARG A 43 -4.01 0.24 -13.98
CA ARG A 43 -3.36 0.62 -12.71
C ARG A 43 -2.63 1.96 -12.82
N THR A 44 -1.98 2.20 -13.95
CA THR A 44 -1.24 3.43 -14.21
C THR A 44 -1.65 3.97 -15.58
N LEU A 45 -1.98 5.25 -15.64
CA LEU A 45 -2.32 5.94 -16.87
C LEU A 45 -1.36 7.10 -17.09
N ILE A 46 -0.72 7.14 -18.26
CA ILE A 46 0.13 8.25 -18.68
C ILE A 46 -0.55 8.96 -19.85
N VAL A 47 -0.91 10.22 -19.63
CA VAL A 47 -1.47 11.09 -20.66
C VAL A 47 -0.30 11.87 -21.27
N PRO A 48 -0.03 11.75 -22.59
CA PRO A 48 1.10 12.40 -23.24
C PRO A 48 0.82 13.88 -23.52
N ASN A 49 1.89 14.65 -23.74
CA ASN A 49 1.88 16.11 -23.96
C ASN A 49 1.10 16.60 -25.19
N ASN A 50 0.58 15.70 -26.03
CA ASN A 50 -0.24 16.09 -27.17
C ASN A 50 -1.73 16.15 -26.83
N VAL A 51 -2.15 15.56 -25.70
CA VAL A 51 -3.56 15.56 -25.28
C VAL A 51 -3.93 16.93 -24.71
N ILE A 52 -4.96 17.53 -25.29
CA ILE A 52 -5.51 18.84 -24.95
C ILE A 52 -6.79 18.67 -24.13
N LYS A 53 -7.57 17.61 -24.39
CA LYS A 53 -8.92 17.44 -23.84
C LYS A 53 -9.22 16.01 -23.39
N ILE A 54 -9.82 15.90 -22.19
CA ILE A 54 -10.43 14.67 -21.68
C ILE A 54 -11.95 14.85 -21.58
N GLY A 55 -12.68 14.07 -22.38
CA GLY A 55 -14.13 14.11 -22.51
C GLY A 55 -14.90 13.53 -21.34
N LEU A 56 -16.23 13.63 -21.43
CA LEU A 56 -17.17 13.14 -20.43
C LEU A 56 -17.01 11.63 -20.23
N TRP A 57 -16.86 11.19 -18.98
CA TRP A 57 -16.64 9.78 -18.61
C TRP A 57 -15.44 9.11 -19.28
N GLY A 58 -14.46 9.88 -19.77
CA GLY A 58 -13.32 9.36 -20.54
C GLY A 58 -12.60 8.17 -19.88
N PHE A 59 -12.50 8.16 -18.55
CA PHE A 59 -11.92 7.08 -17.75
C PHE A 59 -12.85 6.59 -16.63
N SER A 60 -14.16 6.80 -16.76
CA SER A 60 -15.09 6.45 -15.69
C SER A 60 -15.06 4.96 -15.37
N GLY A 61 -15.11 4.57 -14.09
CA GLY A 61 -15.15 3.18 -13.66
C GLY A 61 -13.82 2.44 -13.77
N CYS A 62 -12.69 3.13 -13.93
CA CYS A 62 -11.35 2.54 -13.82
C CYS A 62 -11.01 2.27 -12.35
N ARG A 63 -11.71 1.31 -11.73
CA ARG A 63 -11.70 1.06 -10.28
C ARG A 63 -10.33 0.72 -9.69
N ASN A 64 -9.39 0.21 -10.48
CA ASN A 64 -8.04 -0.12 -10.03
C ASN A 64 -6.97 0.91 -10.47
N LEU A 65 -7.36 2.00 -11.13
CA LEU A 65 -6.43 3.07 -11.49
C LEU A 65 -5.90 3.70 -10.20
N ARG A 66 -4.58 3.68 -10.01
CA ARG A 66 -3.89 4.18 -8.80
C ARG A 66 -3.09 5.44 -9.08
N THR A 67 -2.44 5.49 -10.24
CA THR A 67 -1.55 6.58 -10.61
C THR A 67 -1.94 7.12 -11.97
N LEU A 68 -2.09 8.44 -12.05
CA LEU A 68 -2.44 9.17 -13.25
C LEU A 68 -1.38 10.25 -13.48
N THR A 69 -0.71 10.24 -14.63
CA THR A 69 0.20 11.31 -15.04
C THR A 69 -0.49 12.21 -16.06
N LEU A 70 -0.54 13.50 -15.78
CA LEU A 70 -1.17 14.53 -16.62
C LEU A 70 -0.12 15.48 -17.19
N PRO A 71 -0.22 15.81 -18.48
CA PRO A 71 0.67 16.76 -19.12
C PRO A 71 0.22 18.20 -18.87
N THR A 72 1.12 19.13 -19.16
CA THR A 72 0.85 20.58 -19.11
C THR A 72 0.09 21.11 -20.33
N SER A 73 -0.12 20.29 -21.37
CA SER A 73 -0.89 20.65 -22.56
C SER A 73 -2.40 20.65 -22.34
N LEU A 74 -2.88 20.04 -21.25
CA LEU A 74 -4.30 19.93 -20.97
C LEU A 74 -4.93 21.31 -20.74
N ILE A 75 -6.05 21.52 -21.43
CA ILE A 75 -6.89 22.72 -21.34
C ILE A 75 -8.25 22.37 -20.74
N TYR A 76 -8.73 21.14 -20.93
CA TYR A 76 -10.05 20.74 -20.46
C TYR A 76 -10.09 19.29 -19.96
N ILE A 77 -10.64 19.11 -18.76
CA ILE A 77 -11.01 17.82 -18.20
C ILE A 77 -12.50 17.90 -17.81
N SER A 78 -13.32 16.98 -18.30
CA SER A 78 -14.71 16.93 -17.89
C SER A 78 -14.83 16.57 -16.40
N ASN A 79 -15.78 17.19 -15.68
CA ASN A 79 -16.04 16.91 -14.26
C ASN A 79 -16.26 15.42 -13.96
N ASN A 80 -16.82 14.66 -14.91
CA ASN A 80 -17.09 13.23 -14.74
C ASN A 80 -16.05 12.32 -15.42
N ALA A 81 -14.91 12.87 -15.88
CA ALA A 81 -13.89 12.11 -16.59
C ALA A 81 -13.37 10.91 -15.78
N PHE A 82 -13.29 11.06 -14.46
CA PHE A 82 -12.74 10.05 -13.54
C PHE A 82 -13.76 9.56 -12.49
N THR A 83 -15.06 9.67 -12.76
CA THR A 83 -16.11 9.16 -11.87
C THR A 83 -15.93 7.65 -11.64
N ASN A 84 -16.07 7.18 -10.41
CA ASN A 84 -15.87 5.77 -10.00
C ASN A 84 -14.43 5.24 -10.17
N CYS A 85 -13.43 6.12 -10.16
CA CYS A 85 -12.01 5.77 -10.02
C CYS A 85 -11.61 5.65 -8.53
N GLU A 86 -12.22 4.70 -7.83
CA GLU A 86 -12.15 4.57 -6.35
C GLU A 86 -10.73 4.35 -5.81
N SER A 87 -9.86 3.69 -6.58
CA SER A 87 -8.48 3.42 -6.16
C SER A 87 -7.47 4.51 -6.48
N LEU A 88 -7.90 5.65 -7.07
CA LEU A 88 -6.97 6.70 -7.48
C LEU A 88 -6.29 7.31 -6.26
N GLU A 89 -4.98 7.11 -6.18
CA GLU A 89 -4.15 7.49 -5.03
C GLU A 89 -3.40 8.80 -5.28
N VAL A 90 -2.76 8.91 -6.44
CA VAL A 90 -1.89 10.05 -6.77
C VAL A 90 -2.11 10.45 -8.22
N ILE A 91 -2.24 11.76 -8.44
CA ILE A 91 -2.19 12.39 -9.75
C ILE A 91 -0.88 13.15 -9.84
N ILE A 92 -0.08 12.88 -10.86
CA ILE A 92 1.23 13.50 -11.10
C ILE A 92 1.05 14.49 -12.23
N ILE A 93 1.43 15.74 -12.00
CA ILE A 93 1.47 16.76 -13.05
C ILE A 93 2.91 16.85 -13.55
N ASP A 94 3.10 16.62 -14.84
CA ASP A 94 4.41 16.62 -15.51
C ASP A 94 4.92 18.05 -15.74
N SER A 95 5.07 18.81 -14.64
CA SER A 95 5.66 20.15 -14.62
C SER A 95 6.45 20.39 -13.35
N LYS A 96 7.44 21.27 -13.49
CA LYS A 96 8.23 21.83 -12.39
C LYS A 96 7.76 23.23 -11.97
N LYS A 97 6.96 23.89 -12.81
CA LYS A 97 6.52 25.27 -12.55
C LYS A 97 5.26 25.26 -11.68
N PRO A 98 5.24 25.94 -10.53
CA PRO A 98 4.07 25.97 -9.65
C PRO A 98 2.80 26.49 -10.34
N GLU A 99 2.94 27.49 -11.22
CA GLU A 99 1.81 28.09 -11.95
C GLU A 99 1.10 27.08 -12.87
N GLU A 100 1.86 26.25 -13.59
CA GLU A 100 1.31 25.21 -14.46
C GLU A 100 0.66 24.10 -13.63
N ILE A 101 1.26 23.74 -12.50
CA ILE A 101 0.72 22.75 -11.56
C ILE A 101 -0.65 23.20 -11.04
N GLU A 102 -0.76 24.43 -10.53
CA GLU A 102 -2.03 24.95 -10.01
C GLU A 102 -3.08 25.10 -11.11
N ARG A 103 -2.68 25.48 -12.34
CA ARG A 103 -3.58 25.52 -13.49
C ARG A 103 -4.18 24.14 -13.79
N ILE A 104 -3.36 23.09 -13.89
CA ILE A 104 -3.85 21.74 -14.16
C ILE A 104 -4.65 21.18 -12.98
N LYS A 105 -4.27 21.49 -11.73
CA LYS A 105 -5.07 21.16 -10.55
C LYS A 105 -6.47 21.77 -10.63
N ALA A 106 -6.58 23.02 -11.07
CA ALA A 106 -7.88 23.69 -11.21
C ALA A 106 -8.79 23.03 -12.27
N LEU A 107 -8.22 22.35 -13.27
CA LEU A 107 -8.99 21.58 -14.25
C LEU A 107 -9.55 20.27 -13.69
N LEU A 108 -8.98 19.76 -12.60
CA LEU A 108 -9.42 18.50 -12.01
C LEU A 108 -10.75 18.66 -11.26
N PRO A 109 -11.59 17.60 -11.24
CA PRO A 109 -12.74 17.53 -10.35
C PRO A 109 -12.35 17.78 -8.88
N LYS A 110 -13.19 18.49 -8.12
CA LYS A 110 -12.90 18.98 -6.75
C LYS A 110 -12.43 17.86 -5.79
N ASP A 111 -12.96 16.66 -5.96
CA ASP A 111 -12.65 15.45 -5.18
C ASP A 111 -11.25 14.87 -5.47
N LEU A 112 -10.62 15.28 -6.56
CA LEU A 112 -9.32 14.80 -7.01
C LEU A 112 -8.19 15.84 -6.87
N GLN A 113 -8.51 17.11 -6.64
CA GLN A 113 -7.51 18.19 -6.55
C GLN A 113 -6.49 17.95 -5.43
N ASN A 114 -6.93 17.41 -4.28
CA ASN A 114 -6.06 17.07 -3.15
C ASN A 114 -5.13 15.87 -3.40
N LYS A 115 -5.34 15.12 -4.49
CA LYS A 115 -4.51 13.98 -4.89
C LYS A 115 -3.43 14.37 -5.89
N ALA A 116 -3.45 15.61 -6.38
CA ALA A 116 -2.57 16.09 -7.43
C ALA A 116 -1.30 16.73 -6.88
N LEU A 117 -0.15 16.25 -7.36
CA LEU A 117 1.19 16.68 -6.96
C LEU A 117 2.01 17.02 -8.20
N GLY A 118 2.95 17.95 -8.05
CA GLY A 118 4.00 18.17 -9.05
C GLY A 118 4.96 16.99 -9.12
N ILE A 119 5.64 16.83 -10.25
CA ILE A 119 6.50 15.66 -10.50
C ILE A 119 7.62 15.47 -9.48
N GLU A 120 8.27 16.56 -9.03
CA GLU A 120 9.38 16.49 -8.06
C GLU A 120 8.88 16.05 -6.68
N LEU A 121 7.76 16.61 -6.23
CA LEU A 121 7.14 16.26 -4.96
C LEU A 121 6.61 14.81 -4.98
N ALA A 122 5.99 14.40 -6.09
CA ALA A 122 5.52 13.03 -6.27
C ALA A 122 6.68 12.02 -6.18
N HIS A 123 7.82 12.30 -6.83
CA HIS A 123 9.00 11.46 -6.74
C HIS A 123 9.51 11.29 -5.30
N GLU A 124 9.60 12.38 -4.54
CA GLU A 124 10.05 12.30 -3.15
C GLU A 124 9.04 11.55 -2.27
N VAL A 125 7.73 11.75 -2.46
CA VAL A 125 6.69 10.96 -1.79
C VAL A 125 6.84 9.46 -2.10
N PHE A 126 7.00 9.07 -3.38
CA PHE A 126 7.18 7.67 -3.73
C PHE A 126 8.48 7.09 -3.16
N ARG A 127 9.57 7.87 -3.15
CA ARG A 127 10.83 7.48 -2.53
C ARG A 127 10.67 7.23 -1.04
N LEU A 128 10.03 8.15 -0.30
CA LEU A 128 9.78 8.02 1.14
C LEU A 128 8.88 6.81 1.44
N ARG A 129 7.77 6.65 0.71
CA ARG A 129 6.87 5.49 0.85
C ARG A 129 7.63 4.17 0.64
N LYS A 130 8.46 4.09 -0.40
CA LYS A 130 9.27 2.91 -0.71
C LYS A 130 10.32 2.65 0.38
N LEU A 131 11.05 3.67 0.80
CA LEU A 131 12.07 3.58 1.85
C LEU A 131 11.47 3.04 3.15
N GLN A 132 10.33 3.57 3.58
CA GLN A 132 9.67 3.16 4.81
C GLN A 132 9.12 1.72 4.71
N LEU A 133 8.59 1.33 3.56
CA LEU A 133 8.19 -0.07 3.31
C LEU A 133 9.39 -1.02 3.33
N ASP A 134 10.53 -0.62 2.76
CA ASP A 134 11.76 -1.42 2.79
C ASP A 134 12.25 -1.61 4.24
N GLU A 135 12.17 -0.58 5.09
CA GLU A 135 12.51 -0.69 6.51
C GLU A 135 11.69 -1.76 7.26
N VAL A 136 10.41 -1.94 6.92
CA VAL A 136 9.58 -3.01 7.52
C VAL A 136 10.17 -4.40 7.25
N THR A 137 10.80 -4.59 6.09
CA THR A 137 11.37 -5.89 5.70
C THR A 137 12.71 -6.17 6.41
N LYS A 138 13.44 -5.12 6.78
CA LYS A 138 14.73 -5.20 7.46
C LYS A 138 14.61 -5.59 8.93
N VAL A 139 13.42 -5.49 9.53
CA VAL A 139 13.18 -5.84 10.93
C VAL A 139 12.94 -7.35 11.06
N PRO A 140 13.79 -8.11 11.78
CA PRO A 140 13.60 -9.56 11.95
C PRO A 140 12.25 -9.92 12.58
N SER A 141 11.80 -9.13 13.56
CA SER A 141 10.53 -9.34 14.26
C SER A 141 9.28 -9.14 13.39
N SER A 142 9.42 -8.52 12.22
CA SER A 142 8.33 -8.44 11.25
C SER A 142 8.10 -9.76 10.52
N ASN A 143 9.00 -10.73 10.67
CA ASN A 143 8.92 -12.04 10.04
C ASN A 143 7.81 -12.91 10.68
N PRO A 144 6.91 -13.51 9.88
CA PRO A 144 5.86 -14.39 10.40
C PRO A 144 6.38 -15.55 11.27
N PHE A 145 7.61 -16.00 11.00
CA PHE A 145 8.25 -17.11 11.68
C PHE A 145 9.06 -16.68 12.92
N PHE A 146 9.28 -15.38 13.13
CA PHE A 146 10.14 -14.87 14.20
C PHE A 146 9.76 -15.44 15.58
N ARG A 147 8.45 -15.48 15.88
CA ARG A 147 7.92 -15.99 17.16
C ARG A 147 8.17 -17.48 17.40
N PHE A 148 8.48 -18.26 16.37
CA PHE A 148 8.66 -19.71 16.51
C PHE A 148 10.10 -20.08 16.85
N PHE A 149 11.06 -19.27 16.41
CA PHE A 149 12.49 -19.55 16.44
C PHE A 149 13.30 -18.61 17.35
N ASP A 150 12.74 -17.47 17.79
CA ASP A 150 13.40 -16.55 18.75
C ASP A 150 12.84 -16.64 20.19
N ARG A 151 12.10 -17.71 20.52
CA ARG A 151 11.71 -17.94 21.92
C ARG A 151 12.89 -18.50 22.70
N ASN A 152 13.40 -17.71 23.65
CA ASN A 152 14.19 -18.21 24.76
C ASN A 152 13.33 -19.23 25.52
N LEU A 153 13.74 -20.51 25.52
CA LEU A 153 13.20 -21.61 26.32
C LEU A 153 11.82 -22.16 25.87
N ARG A 154 11.85 -23.24 25.08
CA ARG A 154 10.81 -24.27 25.21
C ARG A 154 11.28 -25.24 26.27
N HIS A 155 10.66 -25.22 27.44
CA HIS A 155 10.79 -26.33 28.39
C HIS A 155 10.19 -27.57 27.72
N ILE A 156 11.03 -28.57 27.44
CA ILE A 156 10.54 -29.90 27.05
C ILE A 156 10.63 -30.77 28.29
N ALA A 157 9.53 -31.44 28.62
CA ALA A 157 9.53 -32.43 29.68
C ALA A 157 10.55 -33.52 29.32
N LYS A 158 11.51 -33.75 30.22
CA LYS A 158 12.47 -34.85 30.08
C LYS A 158 11.67 -36.15 30.28
N VAL A 159 11.52 -36.96 29.25
CA VAL A 159 10.93 -38.29 29.39
C VAL A 159 12.02 -39.20 29.92
N ASN A 160 12.11 -39.33 31.25
CA ASN A 160 12.92 -40.36 31.88
C ASN A 160 12.11 -41.66 31.85
N THR A 161 12.68 -42.76 31.38
CA THR A 161 12.01 -44.07 31.26
C THR A 161 11.88 -44.82 32.60
N GLU A 162 12.18 -44.20 33.73
CA GLU A 162 12.09 -44.85 35.05
C GLU A 162 11.53 -43.86 36.10
N ASN A 163 10.77 -44.40 37.06
CA ASN A 163 9.88 -43.76 38.04
C ASN A 163 10.51 -42.64 38.91
N ASP A 164 10.84 -41.48 38.34
CA ASP A 164 11.23 -40.30 39.12
C ASP A 164 10.02 -39.40 39.43
N ALA A 165 9.72 -39.23 40.72
CA ALA A 165 8.63 -38.42 41.25
C ALA A 165 8.81 -36.89 41.08
N ASN A 166 9.74 -36.44 40.24
CA ASN A 166 9.95 -35.01 39.97
C ASN A 166 10.58 -34.79 38.57
N PRO A 167 9.78 -34.44 37.53
CA PRO A 167 10.32 -34.21 36.19
C PRO A 167 11.18 -32.94 36.19
N SER A 168 12.50 -33.12 36.14
CA SER A 168 13.43 -32.00 36.02
C SER A 168 13.37 -31.39 34.61
N LEU A 169 13.08 -30.09 34.53
CA LEU A 169 13.01 -29.35 33.27
C LEU A 169 14.42 -29.06 32.76
N GLU A 170 14.86 -29.73 31.70
CA GLU A 170 16.10 -29.36 31.00
C GLU A 170 15.89 -28.10 30.15
N LYS A 171 16.67 -27.05 30.41
CA LYS A 171 16.74 -25.87 29.55
C LYS A 171 17.64 -26.19 28.35
N LYS A 172 17.09 -26.75 27.27
CA LYS A 172 17.79 -26.83 25.98
C LYS A 172 17.73 -25.48 25.27
N GLU A 173 18.89 -24.87 25.05
CA GLU A 173 19.02 -23.74 24.13
C GLU A 173 18.91 -24.25 22.69
N TYR A 174 17.85 -23.84 21.99
CA TYR A 174 17.71 -24.12 20.57
C TYR A 174 18.54 -23.12 19.76
N PRO A 175 19.16 -23.54 18.64
CA PRO A 175 19.87 -22.63 17.76
C PRO A 175 18.90 -21.57 17.22
N LYS A 176 19.12 -20.32 17.63
CA LYS A 176 18.37 -19.18 17.10
C LYS A 176 18.71 -19.00 15.63
N LEU A 177 17.68 -18.73 14.83
CA LEU A 177 17.91 -18.31 13.45
C LEU A 177 18.66 -16.98 13.45
N LYS A 178 19.68 -16.85 12.60
CA LYS A 178 20.41 -15.57 12.44
C LYS A 178 19.46 -14.52 11.85
N ASP A 179 19.59 -13.27 12.32
CA ASP A 179 18.82 -12.11 11.83
C ASP A 179 18.80 -11.98 10.31
N LYS A 180 19.92 -12.29 9.66
CA LYS A 180 20.04 -12.27 8.20
C LYS A 180 18.99 -13.18 7.53
N VAL A 181 18.75 -14.37 8.07
CA VAL A 181 17.79 -15.33 7.52
C VAL A 181 16.36 -14.80 7.61
N TYR A 182 15.99 -14.14 8.72
CA TYR A 182 14.67 -13.51 8.84
C TYR A 182 14.48 -12.38 7.83
N LYS A 183 15.51 -11.54 7.63
CA LYS A 183 15.48 -10.44 6.65
C LYS A 183 15.37 -10.96 5.23
N ASP A 184 16.10 -12.01 4.89
CA ASP A 184 16.03 -12.67 3.58
C ASP A 184 14.62 -13.23 3.34
N ILE A 185 14.07 -13.97 4.30
CA ILE A 185 12.69 -14.49 4.23
C ILE A 185 11.66 -13.37 4.09
N ASN A 186 11.82 -12.25 4.82
CA ASN A 186 10.93 -11.09 4.69
C ASN A 186 10.94 -10.52 3.27
N ARG A 187 12.14 -10.46 2.66
CA ARG A 187 12.30 -10.01 1.27
C ARG A 187 11.68 -10.97 0.27
N PHE A 188 11.71 -12.28 0.52
CA PHE A 188 11.01 -13.26 -0.33
C PHE A 188 9.48 -13.22 -0.14
N LEU A 189 9.00 -12.90 1.07
CA LEU A 189 7.59 -12.91 1.42
C LEU A 189 6.92 -11.54 1.33
N LEU A 190 7.46 -10.53 0.64
CA LEU A 190 6.91 -9.15 0.60
C LEU A 190 5.38 -9.08 0.52
N ASN A 191 4.78 -9.71 -0.50
CA ASN A 191 3.34 -9.66 -0.71
C ASN A 191 2.52 -10.52 0.27
N LYS A 192 3.18 -11.41 1.00
CA LYS A 192 2.58 -12.34 1.98
C LYS A 192 2.88 -11.95 3.44
N ASN A 193 3.83 -11.05 3.68
CA ASN A 193 4.20 -10.61 5.02
C ASN A 193 3.06 -9.72 5.57
N PRO A 194 2.38 -10.12 6.67
CA PRO A 194 1.24 -9.39 7.20
C PRO A 194 1.59 -7.96 7.63
N ASN A 195 2.79 -7.74 8.19
CA ASN A 195 3.24 -6.43 8.62
C ASN A 195 3.52 -5.51 7.43
N TYR A 196 4.13 -6.06 6.38
CA TYR A 196 4.35 -5.32 5.14
C TYR A 196 3.02 -4.95 4.45
N GLN A 197 2.06 -5.89 4.35
CA GLN A 197 0.74 -5.58 3.78
C GLN A 197 -0.01 -4.52 4.59
N LYS A 198 0.03 -4.63 5.92
CA LYS A 198 -0.58 -3.64 6.81
C LYS A 198 0.06 -2.26 6.65
N ALA A 199 1.39 -2.19 6.66
CA ALA A 199 2.12 -0.94 6.44
C ALA A 199 1.78 -0.34 5.07
N LYS A 200 1.74 -1.16 4.02
CA LYS A 200 1.37 -0.73 2.66
C LYS A 200 -0.02 -0.11 2.58
N VAL A 201 -1.01 -0.69 3.26
CA VAL A 201 -2.37 -0.13 3.32
C VAL A 201 -2.39 1.17 4.12
N LEU A 202 -1.73 1.24 5.28
CA LEU A 202 -1.72 2.44 6.11
C LEU A 202 -1.00 3.61 5.42
N ILE A 203 0.16 3.36 4.80
CA ILE A 203 0.92 4.35 4.05
C ILE A 203 0.12 4.89 2.86
N ARG A 204 -0.71 4.05 2.24
CA ARG A 204 -1.61 4.45 1.15
C ARG A 204 -2.66 5.47 1.59
N HIS A 205 -3.16 5.35 2.82
CA HIS A 205 -4.19 6.22 3.38
C HIS A 205 -3.63 7.49 4.04
N GLU A 206 -2.31 7.60 4.18
CA GLU A 206 -1.69 8.81 4.71
C GLU A 206 -1.91 9.98 3.72
N PRO A 207 -2.41 11.14 4.19
CA PRO A 207 -2.63 12.31 3.35
C PRO A 207 -1.35 12.73 2.63
N LEU A 208 -1.47 13.11 1.37
CA LEU A 208 -0.33 13.56 0.57
C LEU A 208 0.14 14.93 1.04
N PRO A 209 1.45 15.18 1.05
CA PRO A 209 1.99 16.52 1.29
C PRO A 209 1.70 17.39 0.05
N HIS A 210 1.24 18.62 0.26
CA HIS A 210 0.95 19.56 -0.82
C HIS A 210 2.18 20.37 -1.21
N ASN A 211 3.07 20.62 -0.23
CA ASN A 211 4.24 21.48 -0.35
C ASN A 211 5.50 20.79 0.23
N GLN A 212 6.68 21.30 -0.12
CA GLN A 212 7.97 20.77 0.35
C GLN A 212 8.08 20.76 1.88
N SER A 213 7.55 21.79 2.56
CA SER A 213 7.55 21.89 4.03
C SER A 213 6.75 20.78 4.72
N GLU A 214 5.80 20.16 4.02
CA GLU A 214 4.99 19.06 4.55
C GLU A 214 5.67 17.69 4.39
N LEU A 215 6.81 17.60 3.69
CA LEU A 215 7.52 16.33 3.51
C LEU A 215 8.14 15.80 4.80
N GLU A 216 8.70 16.67 5.63
CA GLU A 216 9.26 16.28 6.94
C GLU A 216 8.20 15.68 7.87
N PRO A 217 7.05 16.36 8.15
CA PRO A 217 6.00 15.76 8.97
C PRO A 217 5.41 14.50 8.32
N TYR A 218 5.29 14.46 6.99
CA TYR A 218 4.87 13.27 6.25
C TYR A 218 5.83 12.09 6.49
N ALA A 219 7.14 12.30 6.34
CA ALA A 219 8.16 11.27 6.58
C ALA A 219 8.14 10.75 8.02
N ILE A 220 7.94 11.64 9.01
CA ILE A 220 7.79 11.28 10.41
C ILE A 220 6.56 10.38 10.62
N ASN A 221 5.41 10.72 10.01
CA ASN A 221 4.19 9.92 10.11
C ASN A 221 4.37 8.54 9.46
N LEU A 222 4.99 8.46 8.30
CA LEU A 222 5.30 7.19 7.66
C LEU A 222 6.17 6.30 8.56
N LYS A 223 7.21 6.88 9.20
CA LYS A 223 8.07 6.16 10.14
C LYS A 223 7.30 5.67 11.37
N LYS A 224 6.36 6.45 11.89
CA LYS A 224 5.48 6.03 12.99
C LYS A 224 4.60 4.85 12.57
N ILE A 225 4.03 4.89 11.36
CA ILE A 225 3.20 3.80 10.81
C ILE A 225 3.99 2.49 10.74
N THR A 226 5.20 2.52 10.17
CA THR A 226 6.02 1.32 10.00
C THR A 226 6.51 0.76 11.33
N THR A 227 6.93 1.63 12.25
CA THR A 227 7.31 1.25 13.61
C THR A 227 6.15 0.56 14.35
N ASN A 228 4.94 1.12 14.27
CA ASN A 228 3.74 0.55 14.89
C ASN A 228 3.32 -0.80 14.28
N CYS A 229 3.59 -1.03 12.99
CA CYS A 229 3.33 -2.32 12.36
C CYS A 229 4.24 -3.42 12.91
N ASN A 230 5.49 -3.09 13.23
CA ASN A 230 6.46 -4.04 13.76
C ASN A 230 6.26 -4.33 15.27
N THR A 231 5.80 -3.35 16.07
CA THR A 231 5.67 -3.50 17.54
C THR A 231 4.39 -4.22 17.99
N ARG A 232 3.26 -4.08 17.28
CA ARG A 232 1.96 -4.64 17.71
C ARG A 232 1.88 -6.18 17.74
N VAL A 233 2.85 -6.90 17.17
CA VAL A 233 2.98 -8.36 17.35
C VAL A 233 3.32 -8.71 18.82
N ASN A 234 4.02 -7.82 19.54
CA ASN A 234 4.38 -8.04 20.94
C ASN A 234 3.21 -7.78 21.91
N GLN A 235 2.31 -6.84 21.61
CA GLN A 235 1.23 -6.43 22.53
C GLN A 235 -0.04 -7.29 22.44
N LYS A 236 -0.33 -7.94 21.30
CA LYS A 236 -1.52 -8.82 21.18
C LYS A 236 -1.46 -10.07 22.07
N LYS A 237 -0.36 -10.30 22.81
CA LYS A 237 -0.19 -11.46 23.71
C LYS A 237 -0.06 -11.17 25.20
N MET A 238 -0.05 -9.90 25.64
CA MET A 238 -0.15 -9.63 27.10
C MET A 238 -1.59 -9.73 27.62
N LYS A 239 -2.62 -9.79 26.75
CA LYS A 239 -4.02 -9.96 27.16
C LYS A 239 -4.54 -11.41 27.14
N THR A 240 -3.71 -12.41 26.83
CA THR A 240 -4.15 -13.82 26.71
C THR A 240 -3.37 -14.79 27.61
N THR A 241 -2.70 -14.30 28.66
CA THR A 241 -1.99 -15.15 29.61
C THR A 241 -2.44 -14.89 31.06
N THR A 242 -3.75 -14.88 31.27
CA THR A 242 -4.38 -14.93 32.60
C THR A 242 -5.52 -15.94 32.57
N CYS A 243 -5.19 -17.20 32.34
CA CYS A 243 -6.02 -18.35 32.70
C CYS A 243 -5.05 -19.43 33.20
N PHE A 244 -5.42 -20.15 34.25
CA PHE A 244 -4.62 -21.06 35.07
C PHE A 244 -3.94 -20.40 36.29
N GLU A 245 -4.77 -19.93 37.23
CA GLU A 245 -4.54 -20.30 38.63
C GLU A 245 -5.70 -21.23 39.02
N HIS A 246 -5.34 -22.43 39.48
CA HIS A 246 -6.25 -23.44 39.99
C HIS A 246 -6.79 -22.99 41.35
N GLU A 247 -8.11 -22.97 41.52
CA GLU A 247 -8.74 -23.13 42.84
C GLU A 247 -8.77 -24.63 43.18
N PRO A 248 -8.32 -25.06 44.38
CA PRO A 248 -8.61 -26.40 44.85
C PRO A 248 -10.01 -26.46 45.45
N ASP A 249 -10.79 -27.43 44.98
CA ASP A 249 -12.01 -27.95 45.60
C ASP A 249 -11.78 -28.30 47.08
N THR A 250 -12.66 -27.82 47.95
CA THR A 250 -13.10 -28.60 49.13
C THR A 250 -14.62 -28.53 49.25
N GLN A 251 -15.22 -29.69 48.98
CA GLN A 251 -16.57 -30.06 49.38
C GLN A 251 -16.73 -29.96 50.89
N HIS A 252 -17.91 -29.53 51.39
CA HIS A 252 -18.77 -30.37 52.23
C HIS A 252 -20.09 -29.69 52.67
N ILE A 253 -21.20 -30.33 52.26
CA ILE A 253 -22.36 -30.79 53.07
C ILE A 253 -23.36 -29.74 53.62
N LEU A 254 -24.53 -29.73 52.97
CA LEU A 254 -25.90 -29.88 53.53
C LEU A 254 -26.16 -29.44 54.99
N ARG A 255 -26.82 -28.31 55.19
CA ARG A 255 -28.24 -28.19 55.60
C ARG A 255 -28.62 -26.72 55.77
#